data_AF-A0A6I2JT33-F1
#
_entry.id   AF-A0A6I2JT33-F1
#
_cell.length_a   1.000
_cell.length_b   1.000
_cell.length_c   1.000
_cell.angle_alpha   90.00
_cell.angle_beta   90.00
_cell.angle_gamma   90.00
#
_symmetry.space_group_name_H-M   'P 1'
#
loop_
_entity.id
_entity.type
_entity.pdbx_description
1 polymer ?
#
loop_
_entity_poly.entity_id
_entity_poly.type
_entity_poly.pdbx_seq_one_letter_code
_entity_poly.pdbx_strand_id
1 'polypeptide(L)'
;MLNAQVFKKRHFLMMFFLMVIFFAVYSLSKLSPLEQSIVHEQAVNTQTNIFITEASAGATTDFSYRYYLYDSSKTVKDFKKVLSNDYSPFLITSDPNALIKVENGVIYLNVKGKIFSFNNLPAYNYNNSIYTVPVVITAKPY
;
A
#
# COMPACT_ATOMS: atom_id res chain seq x y z
N MET A 1 -2.90 -48.79 33.28
CA MET A 1 -3.56 -48.00 32.19
C MET A 1 -3.35 -46.47 32.31
N LEU A 2 -2.41 -45.96 33.11
CA LEU A 2 -2.16 -44.50 33.26
C LEU A 2 -1.29 -43.89 32.15
N ASN A 3 -0.35 -44.65 31.58
CA ASN A 3 0.62 -44.12 30.61
C ASN A 3 0.01 -43.73 29.25
N ALA A 4 -1.07 -44.39 28.82
CA ALA A 4 -1.73 -44.09 27.55
C ALA A 4 -2.49 -42.75 27.55
N GLN A 5 -3.03 -42.34 28.70
CA GLN A 5 -3.72 -41.05 28.85
C GLN A 5 -2.74 -39.87 28.95
N VAL A 6 -1.59 -40.06 29.61
CA VAL A 6 -0.53 -39.05 29.72
C VAL A 6 0.13 -38.78 28.37
N PHE A 7 0.34 -39.82 27.55
CA PHE A 7 0.90 -39.70 26.20
C PHE A 7 -0.01 -38.86 25.28
N LYS A 8 -1.33 -39.13 25.28
CA LYS A 8 -2.32 -38.35 24.50
C LYS A 8 -2.40 -36.89 24.94
N LYS A 9 -2.36 -36.60 26.25
CA LYS A 9 -2.36 -35.22 26.77
C LYS A 9 -1.10 -34.45 26.38
N ARG A 10 0.08 -35.10 26.41
CA ARG A 10 1.36 -34.48 26.05
C ARG A 10 1.40 -34.08 24.57
N HIS A 11 0.88 -34.92 23.67
CA HIS A 11 0.79 -34.58 22.25
C HIS A 11 -0.17 -33.43 21.97
N PHE A 12 -1.31 -33.38 22.66
CA PHE A 12 -2.26 -32.27 22.53
C PHE A 12 -1.64 -30.94 22.98
N LEU A 13 -0.89 -30.97 24.10
CA LEU A 13 -0.18 -29.79 24.59
C LEU A 13 0.88 -29.32 23.59
N MET A 14 1.64 -30.24 23.01
CA MET A 14 2.68 -29.95 22.03
C MET A 14 2.09 -29.35 20.73
N MET A 15 0.96 -29.87 20.27
CA MET A 15 0.25 -29.35 19.10
C MET A 15 -0.32 -27.95 19.36
N PHE A 16 -0.82 -27.69 20.57
CA PHE A 16 -1.26 -26.35 20.98
C PHE A 16 -0.10 -25.34 21.00
N PHE A 17 1.05 -25.71 21.56
CA PHE A 17 2.25 -24.86 21.52
C PHE A 17 2.72 -24.56 20.09
N LEU A 18 2.71 -25.56 19.21
CA LEU A 18 3.00 -25.38 17.78
C LEU A 18 2.04 -24.37 17.14
N MET A 19 0.74 -24.47 17.44
CA MET A 19 -0.26 -23.53 16.92
C MET A 19 -0.02 -22.10 17.42
N VAL A 20 0.32 -21.92 18.71
CA VAL A 20 0.66 -20.61 19.28
C VAL A 20 1.92 -20.03 18.64
N ILE A 21 2.95 -20.85 18.39
CA ILE A 21 4.18 -20.42 17.72
C ILE A 21 3.88 -19.99 16.28
N PHE A 22 3.13 -20.80 15.52
CA PHE A 22 2.72 -20.44 14.16
C PHE A 22 1.92 -19.15 14.12
N PHE A 23 0.99 -18.97 15.06
CA PHE A 23 0.21 -17.74 15.18
C PHE A 23 1.08 -16.54 15.54
N ALA A 24 2.02 -16.70 16.48
CA ALA A 24 2.96 -15.64 16.86
C ALA A 24 3.86 -15.24 15.68
N VAL A 25 4.41 -16.20 14.93
CA VAL A 25 5.22 -15.96 13.73
C VAL A 25 4.40 -15.27 12.64
N TYR A 26 3.16 -15.72 12.40
CA TYR A 26 2.24 -15.09 11.46
C TYR A 26 1.86 -13.65 11.86
N SER A 27 1.71 -13.39 13.17
CA SER A 27 1.42 -12.04 13.67
C SER A 27 2.66 -11.14 13.54
N LEU A 28 3.86 -11.67 13.85
CA LEU A 28 5.12 -10.95 13.70
C LEU A 28 5.45 -10.63 12.24
N SER A 29 5.10 -11.49 11.28
CA SER A 29 5.35 -11.20 9.87
C SER A 29 4.51 -10.03 9.33
N LYS A 30 3.42 -9.66 10.03
CA LYS A 30 2.66 -8.43 9.75
C LYS A 30 3.24 -7.16 10.38
N LEU A 31 4.23 -7.28 11.27
CA LEU A 31 4.81 -6.15 12.00
C LEU A 31 5.93 -5.43 11.23
N SER A 32 6.29 -5.86 10.03
CA SER A 32 7.18 -5.09 9.15
C SER A 32 6.34 -4.42 8.06
N PRO A 33 5.61 -3.34 8.37
CA PRO A 33 5.08 -2.49 7.32
C PRO A 33 6.29 -1.98 6.53
N LEU A 34 6.29 -2.18 5.22
CA LEU A 34 7.23 -1.53 4.33
C LEU A 34 7.28 -0.05 4.72
N GLU A 35 8.45 0.43 5.15
CA GLU A 35 8.63 1.84 5.45
C GLU A 35 8.35 2.63 4.18
N GLN A 36 7.21 3.32 4.19
CA GLN A 36 6.75 4.16 3.11
C GLN A 36 6.88 5.61 3.55
N SER A 37 7.81 6.34 2.93
CA SER A 37 7.97 7.77 3.15
C SER A 37 7.07 8.53 2.15
N ILE A 38 6.40 9.59 2.60
CA ILE A 38 5.62 10.44 1.69
C ILE A 38 6.61 11.43 1.08
N VAL A 39 6.75 11.40 -0.24
CA VAL A 39 7.69 12.25 -0.99
C VAL A 39 7.01 13.42 -1.69
N HIS A 40 5.72 13.32 -1.97
CA HIS A 40 4.93 14.39 -2.59
C HIS A 40 3.47 14.35 -2.16
N GLU A 41 2.87 15.53 -2.03
CA GLU A 41 1.45 15.75 -1.81
C GLU A 41 0.99 16.96 -2.64
N GLN A 42 -0.10 16.81 -3.38
CA GLN A 42 -0.69 17.89 -4.17
C GLN A 42 -2.21 17.74 -4.26
N ALA A 43 -2.95 18.85 -4.24
CA ALA A 43 -4.38 18.83 -4.50
C ALA A 43 -4.67 18.51 -5.98
N VAL A 44 -5.59 17.55 -6.20
CA VAL A 44 -6.10 17.25 -7.55
C VAL A 44 -7.30 18.12 -7.88
N ASN A 45 -8.20 18.25 -6.91
CA ASN A 45 -9.38 19.10 -6.93
C ASN A 45 -9.75 19.48 -5.48
N THR A 46 -10.95 20.01 -5.26
CA THR A 46 -11.41 20.41 -3.92
C THR A 46 -11.68 19.23 -2.96
N GLN A 47 -11.79 18.00 -3.47
CA GLN A 47 -12.21 16.80 -2.73
C GLN A 47 -11.10 15.75 -2.54
N THR A 48 -10.01 15.81 -3.31
CA THR A 48 -8.97 14.78 -3.28
C THR A 48 -7.56 15.34 -3.52
N ASN A 49 -6.61 14.74 -2.81
CA ASN A 49 -5.18 14.97 -2.96
C ASN A 49 -4.53 13.72 -3.58
N ILE A 50 -3.50 13.94 -4.39
CA ILE A 50 -2.58 12.91 -4.81
C ILE A 50 -1.42 12.83 -3.80
N PHE A 51 -1.17 11.62 -3.30
CA PHE A 51 -0.02 11.32 -2.45
C PHE A 51 0.93 10.39 -3.20
N ILE A 52 2.22 10.70 -3.17
CA ILE A 52 3.27 9.84 -3.71
C ILE A 52 4.13 9.38 -2.55
N THR A 53 4.27 8.06 -2.42
CA THR A 53 5.18 7.47 -1.43
C THR A 53 6.32 6.75 -2.11
N GLU A 54 7.50 6.86 -1.52
CA GLU A 54 8.63 6.01 -1.83
C GLU A 54 8.64 4.81 -0.90
N ALA A 55 8.76 3.61 -1.48
CA ALA A 55 8.88 2.36 -0.75
C ALA A 55 10.12 1.62 -1.23
N SER A 56 11.02 1.29 -0.30
CA SER A 56 12.11 0.35 -0.54
C SER A 56 11.59 -1.07 -0.41
N ALA A 57 11.91 -1.94 -1.38
CA ALA A 57 11.64 -3.37 -1.28
C ALA A 57 12.78 -4.16 -0.60
N GLY A 58 13.74 -3.48 0.04
CA GLY A 58 14.93 -4.06 0.64
C GLY A 58 16.22 -3.33 0.25
N ALA A 59 17.35 -3.76 0.84
CA ALA A 59 18.64 -3.09 0.67
C ALA A 59 19.22 -3.15 -0.76
N THR A 60 18.77 -4.12 -1.57
CA THR A 60 19.33 -4.39 -2.91
C THR A 60 18.33 -4.18 -4.05
N THR A 61 17.13 -3.70 -3.74
CA THR A 61 16.05 -3.49 -4.71
C THR A 61 15.83 -2.00 -4.95
N ASP A 62 15.63 -1.65 -6.21
CA ASP A 62 15.31 -0.28 -6.61
C ASP A 62 14.06 0.22 -5.87
N PHE A 63 14.04 1.52 -5.56
CA PHE A 63 12.87 2.17 -4.97
C PHE A 63 11.64 2.03 -5.88
N SER A 64 10.48 1.86 -5.26
CA SER A 64 9.20 1.93 -5.93
C SER A 64 8.44 3.16 -5.46
N TYR A 65 7.87 3.88 -6.42
CA TYR A 65 7.04 5.06 -6.21
C TYR A 65 5.58 4.66 -6.39
N ARG A 66 4.77 4.94 -5.37
CA ARG A 66 3.39 4.51 -5.28
C ARG A 66 2.49 5.74 -5.18
N TYR A 67 1.47 5.78 -6.03
CA TYR A 67 0.60 6.93 -6.18
C TYR A 67 -0.79 6.59 -5.66
N TYR A 68 -1.32 7.46 -4.81
CA TYR A 68 -2.59 7.29 -4.12
C TYR A 68 -3.46 8.52 -4.34
N LEU A 69 -4.76 8.31 -4.37
CA LEU A 69 -5.74 9.38 -4.18
C LEU A 69 -6.27 9.29 -2.76
N TYR A 70 -6.43 10.41 -2.08
CA TYR A 70 -7.00 10.41 -0.74
C TYR A 70 -7.77 11.69 -0.47
N ASP A 71 -8.81 11.56 0.35
CA ASP A 71 -9.73 12.64 0.72
C ASP A 71 -8.97 13.89 1.22
N SER A 72 -9.16 15.02 0.53
CA SER A 72 -8.49 16.29 0.83
C SER A 72 -8.89 16.89 2.18
N SER A 73 -10.00 16.45 2.77
CA SER A 73 -10.45 16.86 4.10
C SER A 73 -9.71 16.15 5.24
N LYS A 74 -8.94 15.10 4.93
CA LYS A 74 -8.21 14.29 5.91
C LYS A 74 -6.76 14.74 6.03
N THR A 75 -6.18 14.48 7.19
CA THR A 75 -4.79 14.86 7.43
C THR A 75 -3.81 13.82 6.89
N VAL A 76 -2.55 14.23 6.65
CA VAL A 76 -1.44 13.31 6.35
C VAL A 76 -1.29 12.20 7.40
N LYS A 77 -1.60 12.50 8.67
CA LYS A 77 -1.58 11.50 9.74
C LYS A 77 -2.64 10.42 9.54
N ASP A 78 -3.82 10.80 9.04
CA ASP A 78 -4.89 9.85 8.74
C ASP A 78 -4.56 9.03 7.49
N PHE A 79 -3.93 9.65 6.49
CA PHE A 79 -3.39 8.94 5.34
C PHE A 79 -2.36 7.86 5.76
N LYS A 80 -1.40 8.19 6.63
CA LYS A 80 -0.42 7.21 7.16
C LYS A 80 -1.08 6.03 7.89
N LYS A 81 -2.18 6.27 8.62
CA LYS A 81 -2.93 5.18 9.27
C LYS A 81 -3.54 4.23 8.24
N VAL A 82 -4.14 4.76 7.17
CA VAL A 82 -4.77 3.89 6.15
C VAL A 82 -3.73 3.17 5.29
N LEU A 83 -2.54 3.73 5.09
CA LEU A 83 -1.43 3.01 4.42
C LEU A 83 -1.04 1.72 5.16
N SER A 84 -1.25 1.66 6.47
CA SER A 84 -1.00 0.44 7.26
C SER A 84 -2.11 -0.62 7.11
N ASN A 85 -3.25 -0.24 6.50
CA ASN A 85 -4.46 -1.06 6.34
C ASN A 85 -4.72 -1.42 4.87
N ASP A 86 -3.67 -1.75 4.11
CA ASP A 86 -3.76 -2.19 2.70
C ASP A 86 -4.44 -1.19 1.73
N TYR A 87 -4.38 0.12 2.03
CA TYR A 87 -4.81 1.13 1.07
C TYR A 87 -3.99 1.01 -0.22
N SER A 88 -4.68 0.82 -1.34
CA SER A 88 -4.04 0.39 -2.58
C SER A 88 -3.66 1.58 -3.47
N PRO A 89 -2.41 1.64 -3.98
CA PRO A 89 -2.03 2.65 -4.95
C PRO A 89 -2.64 2.35 -6.32
N PHE A 90 -2.91 3.39 -7.10
CA PHE A 90 -3.37 3.25 -8.47
C PHE A 90 -2.22 3.18 -9.48
N LEU A 91 -1.01 3.57 -9.08
CA LEU A 91 0.20 3.40 -9.87
C LEU A 91 1.34 2.97 -8.96
N ILE A 92 2.09 1.97 -9.39
CA ILE A 92 3.37 1.56 -8.80
C ILE A 92 4.40 1.58 -9.93
N THR A 93 5.45 2.37 -9.78
CA THR A 93 6.48 2.54 -10.83
C THR A 93 7.87 2.69 -10.24
N SER A 94 8.92 2.44 -11.04
CA SER A 94 10.29 2.77 -10.70
C SER A 94 10.66 4.25 -10.95
N ASP A 95 9.74 5.05 -11.53
CA ASP A 95 10.01 6.44 -11.88
C ASP A 95 9.59 7.42 -10.75
N PRO A 96 10.53 8.14 -10.12
CA PRO A 96 10.22 9.18 -9.12
C PRO A 96 9.40 10.34 -9.68
N ASN A 97 9.56 10.64 -10.97
CA ASN A 97 9.10 11.88 -11.58
C ASN A 97 7.98 11.64 -12.61
N ALA A 98 7.18 10.58 -12.41
CA ALA A 98 6.11 10.25 -13.34
C ALA A 98 4.97 11.28 -13.31
N LEU A 99 4.73 11.99 -12.20
CA LEU A 99 3.76 13.08 -12.16
C LEU A 99 4.28 14.30 -12.92
N ILE A 100 3.61 14.65 -14.03
CA ILE A 100 3.96 15.84 -14.81
C ILE A 100 3.16 17.05 -14.34
N LYS A 101 1.84 16.89 -14.21
CA LYS A 101 0.95 17.95 -13.75
C LYS A 101 -0.41 17.41 -13.33
N VAL A 102 -1.12 18.23 -12.57
CA VAL A 102 -2.55 18.12 -12.32
C VAL A 102 -3.20 19.37 -12.91
N GLU A 103 -4.17 19.20 -13.79
CA GLU A 103 -4.88 20.33 -14.43
C GLU A 103 -6.35 19.97 -14.63
N ASN A 104 -7.24 20.89 -14.24
CA ASN A 104 -8.71 20.71 -14.35
C ASN A 104 -9.23 19.39 -13.75
N GLY A 105 -8.64 18.94 -12.63
CA GLY A 105 -9.02 17.68 -11.99
C GLY A 105 -8.57 16.42 -12.76
N VAL A 106 -7.66 16.55 -13.72
CA VAL A 106 -7.06 15.45 -14.48
C VAL A 106 -5.60 15.28 -14.07
N ILE A 107 -5.18 14.03 -13.85
CA ILE A 107 -3.79 13.70 -13.52
C ILE A 107 -3.06 13.31 -14.80
N TYR A 108 -1.94 13.99 -15.10
CA TYR A 108 -1.09 13.71 -16.25
C TYR A 108 0.21 13.06 -15.80
N LEU A 109 0.43 11.84 -16.30
CA LEU A 109 1.60 11.03 -16.00
C LEU A 109 2.45 10.78 -17.24
N ASN A 110 3.76 10.80 -17.07
CA ASN A 110 4.74 10.38 -18.06
C ASN A 110 5.76 9.47 -17.40
N VAL A 111 5.53 8.16 -17.48
CA VAL A 111 6.36 7.17 -16.80
C VAL A 111 7.55 6.79 -17.68
N LYS A 112 8.75 7.02 -17.15
CA LYS A 112 10.04 6.56 -17.69
C LYS A 112 10.56 5.41 -16.83
N GLY A 113 10.33 4.17 -17.26
CA GLY A 113 10.80 2.99 -16.53
C GLY A 113 9.75 1.91 -16.42
N LYS A 114 9.85 1.10 -15.36
CA LYS A 114 8.95 -0.02 -15.14
C LYS A 114 7.65 0.47 -14.50
N ILE A 115 6.53 0.02 -15.05
CA ILE A 115 5.23 0.08 -14.40
C ILE A 115 4.99 -1.30 -13.80
N PHE A 116 4.94 -1.37 -12.48
CA PHE A 116 4.67 -2.62 -11.75
C PHE A 116 3.16 -2.87 -11.60
N SER A 117 2.37 -1.79 -11.49
CA SER A 117 0.91 -1.85 -11.42
C SER A 117 0.31 -0.51 -11.87
N PHE A 118 -0.82 -0.55 -12.57
CA PHE A 118 -1.57 0.63 -12.98
C PHE A 118 -3.07 0.35 -13.02
N ASN A 119 -3.88 1.26 -12.47
CA ASN A 119 -5.33 1.29 -12.57
C ASN A 119 -5.77 2.60 -13.23
N ASN A 120 -6.50 2.49 -14.33
CA ASN A 120 -6.94 3.62 -15.17
C ASN A 120 -8.10 4.42 -14.57
N LEU A 121 -8.81 3.87 -13.58
CA LEU A 121 -9.91 4.53 -12.87
C LEU A 121 -9.62 4.53 -11.36
N PRO A 122 -8.63 5.32 -10.90
CA PRO A 122 -8.34 5.40 -9.48
C PRO A 122 -9.56 5.94 -8.74
N ALA A 123 -10.02 5.15 -7.77
CA ALA A 123 -11.17 5.46 -6.95
C ALA A 123 -10.74 5.95 -5.57
N TYR A 124 -11.47 6.93 -5.02
CA TYR A 124 -11.30 7.39 -3.66
C TYR A 124 -12.67 7.56 -2.98
N ASN A 125 -12.67 7.41 -1.65
CA ASN A 125 -13.86 7.66 -0.84
C ASN A 125 -13.87 9.12 -0.39
N TYR A 126 -15.01 9.78 -0.55
CA TYR A 126 -15.27 11.12 -0.02
C TYR A 126 -16.73 11.19 0.43
N ASN A 127 -16.98 11.63 1.67
CA ASN A 127 -18.34 11.71 2.25
C ASN A 127 -19.21 10.46 1.96
N ASN A 128 -18.69 9.26 2.26
CA ASN A 128 -19.37 7.98 2.07
C ASN A 128 -19.76 7.62 0.62
N SER A 129 -19.21 8.32 -0.37
CA SER A 129 -19.39 8.03 -1.79
C SER A 129 -18.05 7.75 -2.47
N ILE A 130 -18.07 6.92 -3.52
CA ILE A 130 -16.89 6.59 -4.31
C ILE A 130 -16.85 7.52 -5.52
N TYR A 131 -15.71 8.17 -5.70
CA TYR A 131 -15.43 9.04 -6.84
C TYR A 131 -14.21 8.51 -7.58
N THR A 132 -14.07 8.90 -8.84
CA THR A 132 -12.90 8.57 -9.66
C THR A 132 -12.27 9.83 -10.22
N VAL A 133 -10.96 9.76 -10.48
CA VAL A 133 -10.22 10.84 -11.13
C VAL A 133 -9.72 10.34 -12.49
N PRO A 134 -9.93 11.08 -13.58
CA PRO A 134 -9.36 10.73 -14.88
C PRO A 134 -7.83 10.82 -14.84
N VAL A 135 -7.17 9.78 -15.34
CA VAL A 135 -5.71 9.70 -15.45
C VAL A 135 -5.30 9.54 -16.90
N VAL A 136 -4.44 10.44 -17.37
CA VAL A 136 -3.79 10.35 -18.68
C VAL A 136 -2.36 9.90 -18.46
N ILE A 137 -2.00 8.73 -18.98
CA ILE A 137 -0.67 8.17 -18.84
C ILE A 137 0.00 8.03 -20.20
N THR A 138 1.25 8.49 -20.28
CA THR A 138 2.18 8.14 -21.35
C THR A 138 3.27 7.28 -20.75
N ALA A 139 3.51 6.10 -21.31
CA ALA A 139 4.61 5.22 -20.90
C ALA A 139 5.59 5.09 -22.07
N LYS A 140 6.87 5.27 -21.79
CA LYS A 140 7.93 5.06 -22.79
C LYS A 140 8.86 3.95 -22.29
N PRO A 141 9.03 2.84 -23.03
CA PRO A 141 10.10 1.90 -22.74
C PRO A 141 11.45 2.60 -22.91
N TYR A 142 12.40 2.28 -22.03
CA TYR A 142 13.81 2.65 -22.19
C TYR A 142 14.42 1.88 -23.36
#